data_AF-A0A429MKX4-F1
#
_entry.id   AF-A0A429MKX4-F1
#
_cell.length_a   1.000
_cell.length_b   1.000
_cell.length_c   1.000
_cell.angle_alpha   90.00
_cell.angle_beta   90.00
_cell.angle_gamma   90.00
#
_symmetry.space_group_name_H-M   'P 1'
#
loop_
_entity.id
_entity.type
_entity.pdbx_description
1 polymer ?
#
loop_
_entity_poly.entity_id
_entity_poly.type
_entity_poly.pdbx_seq_one_letter_code
_entity_poly.pdbx_strand_id
1 'polypeptide(L)'
;MMALTVGNGVAFFTLDPVTQTFLLTTENVQVSADTQEFAINASNQRHWEQPVKQYIEELLAGKTSVREKDFNMRWVACMVGDVHRILCRGGIFLYPYDLKDPKKAGRLRLMYEANPMSMLIEQAGGASTTGRVRILEIEPTELHQRVPVIIGSKNEVERVTSYH
;
A
#
# COMPACT_ATOMS: atom_id res chain seq x y z
N MET A 1 -17.09 1.44 8.97
CA MET A 1 -16.40 0.14 9.01
C MET A 1 -15.10 0.31 9.78
N MET A 2 -14.68 -0.72 10.51
CA MET A 2 -13.42 -0.81 11.25
C MET A 2 -12.66 -2.06 10.79
N ALA A 3 -11.39 -1.90 10.42
CA ALA A 3 -10.48 -3.01 10.17
C ALA A 3 -9.54 -3.14 11.37
N LEU A 4 -9.35 -4.35 11.88
CA LEU A 4 -8.58 -4.60 13.09
C LEU A 4 -7.68 -5.82 12.92
N THR A 5 -6.48 -5.75 13.48
CA THR A 5 -5.60 -6.89 13.73
C THR A 5 -4.97 -6.79 15.12
N VAL A 6 -4.72 -7.94 15.72
CA VAL A 6 -3.96 -8.09 16.98
C VAL A 6 -2.81 -9.08 16.80
N GLY A 7 -2.36 -9.30 15.55
CA GLY A 7 -1.27 -10.24 15.22
C GLY A 7 -1.72 -11.65 14.83
N ASN A 8 -3.03 -11.88 14.67
CA ASN A 8 -3.58 -13.14 14.17
C ASN A 8 -4.69 -12.88 13.14
N GLY A 9 -4.29 -12.47 11.93
CA GLY A 9 -5.19 -12.15 10.84
C GLY A 9 -5.85 -10.77 10.97
N VAL A 10 -6.71 -10.45 10.01
CA VAL A 10 -7.47 -9.20 9.95
C VAL A 10 -8.96 -9.49 9.97
N ALA A 11 -9.72 -8.70 10.73
CA ALA A 11 -11.17 -8.75 10.77
C ALA A 11 -11.78 -7.40 10.39
N PHE A 12 -12.92 -7.44 9.71
CA PHE A 12 -13.75 -6.28 9.44
C PHE A 12 -15.00 -6.28 10.31
N PHE A 13 -15.26 -5.13 10.89
CA PHE A 13 -16.47 -4.83 11.61
C PHE A 13 -17.22 -3.68 10.94
N THR A 14 -18.53 -3.81 10.81
CA THR A 14 -19.40 -2.74 10.33
C THR A 14 -20.20 -2.17 11.48
N LEU A 15 -20.26 -0.85 11.59
CA LEU A 15 -21.05 -0.18 12.61
C LEU A 15 -22.54 -0.33 12.25
N ASP A 16 -23.30 -0.95 13.13
CA ASP A 16 -24.76 -0.87 13.10
C ASP A 16 -25.18 0.47 13.71
N PRO A 17 -25.81 1.38 12.93
CA PRO A 17 -26.20 2.70 13.42
C PRO A 17 -27.34 2.65 14.44
N VAL A 18 -28.12 1.57 14.49
CA VAL A 18 -29.25 1.43 15.43
C VAL A 18 -28.73 1.07 16.82
N THR A 19 -27.89 0.04 16.90
CA THR A 19 -27.35 -0.43 18.19
C THR A 19 -26.08 0.30 18.62
N GLN A 20 -25.45 1.07 17.72
CA GLN A 20 -24.13 1.70 17.91
C GLN A 20 -23.03 0.69 18.24
N THR A 21 -23.16 -0.53 17.73
CA THR A 21 -22.18 -1.60 17.94
C THR A 21 -21.48 -1.96 16.63
N PHE A 22 -20.19 -2.28 16.72
CA PHE A 22 -19.44 -2.83 15.61
C PHE A 22 -19.69 -4.33 15.51
N LEU A 23 -20.36 -4.75 14.44
CA LEU A 23 -20.66 -6.15 14.18
C LEU A 23 -19.60 -6.73 13.25
N LEU A 24 -19.10 -7.92 13.58
CA LEU A 24 -18.17 -8.66 12.73
C LEU A 24 -18.86 -9.01 11.41
N THR A 25 -18.30 -8.56 10.29
CA THR A 25 -18.85 -8.81 8.94
C THR A 25 -17.94 -9.65 8.07
N THR A 26 -16.64 -9.69 8.37
CA THR A 26 -15.68 -10.50 7.63
C THR A 26 -14.55 -10.93 8.56
N GLU A 27 -14.36 -12.23 8.67
CA GLU A 27 -13.22 -12.84 9.35
C GLU A 27 -12.13 -13.19 8.36
N ASN A 28 -10.89 -13.26 8.84
CA ASN A 28 -9.74 -13.70 8.08
C ASN A 28 -9.63 -13.04 6.69
N VAL A 29 -9.64 -11.70 6.67
CA VAL A 29 -9.49 -10.92 5.44
C VAL A 29 -8.15 -11.26 4.79
N GLN A 30 -8.17 -11.57 3.49
CA GLN A 30 -7.00 -11.95 2.69
C GLN A 30 -6.84 -11.03 1.49
N VAL A 31 -5.63 -10.52 1.29
CA VAL A 31 -5.22 -9.77 0.10
C VAL A 31 -4.75 -10.77 -0.95
N SER A 32 -5.31 -10.68 -2.16
CA SER A 32 -4.83 -11.47 -3.30
C SER A 32 -3.35 -11.20 -3.57
N ALA A 33 -2.55 -12.26 -3.77
CA ALA A 33 -1.12 -12.15 -4.06
C ALA A 33 -0.83 -11.38 -5.36
N ASP A 34 -1.72 -11.50 -6.34
CA ASP A 34 -1.69 -10.80 -7.63
C ASP A 34 -2.81 -9.77 -7.74
N THR A 35 -2.61 -8.76 -8.59
CA THR A 35 -3.61 -7.74 -8.89
C THR A 35 -3.43 -7.14 -10.29
N GLN A 36 -4.42 -6.35 -10.70
CA GLN A 36 -4.42 -5.47 -11.87
C GLN A 36 -4.86 -4.05 -11.50
N GLU A 37 -4.89 -3.70 -10.20
CA GLU A 37 -5.20 -2.35 -9.72
C GLU A 37 -3.98 -1.73 -9.01
N PHE A 38 -3.64 -0.48 -9.34
CA PHE A 38 -2.61 0.28 -8.64
C PHE A 38 -3.12 1.64 -8.19
N ALA A 39 -2.51 2.18 -7.13
CA ALA A 39 -2.80 3.51 -6.62
C ALA A 39 -1.54 4.31 -6.36
N ILE A 40 -1.38 5.38 -7.12
CA ILE A 40 -0.25 6.32 -7.00
C ILE A 40 -0.71 7.71 -7.47
N ASN A 41 -0.15 8.76 -6.86
CA ASN A 41 -0.39 10.12 -7.33
C ASN A 41 0.38 10.40 -8.63
N ALA A 42 -0.21 10.09 -9.78
CA ALA A 42 0.43 10.23 -11.09
C ALA A 42 0.92 11.66 -11.41
N SER A 43 0.37 12.70 -10.77
CA SER A 43 0.84 14.08 -10.95
C SER A 43 2.30 14.29 -10.50
N ASN A 44 2.85 13.35 -9.72
CA ASN A 44 4.22 13.37 -9.24
C ASN A 44 5.22 12.67 -10.17
N GLN A 45 4.79 12.12 -11.31
CA GLN A 45 5.61 11.25 -12.17
C GLN A 45 7.01 11.77 -12.45
N ARG A 46 7.14 13.05 -12.81
CA ARG A 46 8.44 13.68 -13.11
C ARG A 46 9.45 13.63 -11.96
N HIS A 47 8.97 13.51 -10.73
CA HIS A 47 9.77 13.54 -9.50
C HIS A 47 10.13 12.16 -8.96
N TRP A 48 9.58 11.08 -9.49
CA TRP A 48 9.90 9.73 -8.98
C TRP A 48 11.33 9.32 -9.34
N GLU A 49 11.89 8.42 -8.53
CA GLU A 49 13.10 7.67 -8.88
C GLU A 49 12.85 6.74 -10.09
N GLN A 50 13.92 6.35 -10.77
CA GLN A 50 13.84 5.48 -11.95
C GLN A 50 13.11 4.15 -11.71
N PRO A 51 13.31 3.43 -10.57
CA PRO A 51 12.62 2.16 -10.32
C PRO A 51 11.08 2.29 -10.35
N VAL A 52 10.57 3.35 -9.71
CA VAL A 52 9.13 3.64 -9.69
C VAL A 52 8.63 4.08 -11.06
N LYS A 53 9.40 4.92 -11.78
CA LYS A 53 9.04 5.33 -13.15
C LYS A 53 8.90 4.12 -14.07
N GLN A 54 9.91 3.25 -14.08
CA GLN A 54 9.90 2.02 -14.87
C GLN A 54 8.70 1.14 -14.50
N TYR A 55 8.47 0.91 -13.21
CA TYR A 55 7.34 0.11 -12.74
C TYR A 55 6.00 0.66 -13.26
N ILE A 56 5.76 1.97 -13.13
CA ILE A 56 4.52 2.58 -13.60
C ILE A 56 4.42 2.58 -15.13
N GLU A 57 5.51 2.82 -15.87
CA GLU A 57 5.53 2.75 -17.33
C GLU A 57 5.13 1.36 -17.84
N GLU A 58 5.62 0.30 -17.21
CA GLU A 58 5.22 -1.07 -17.51
C GLU A 58 3.72 -1.32 -17.25
N LEU A 59 3.16 -0.78 -16.16
CA LEU A 59 1.72 -0.86 -15.87
C LEU A 59 0.87 -0.14 -16.93
N LEU A 60 1.33 1.05 -17.36
CA LEU A 60 0.63 1.87 -18.35
C LEU A 60 0.67 1.25 -19.75
N ALA A 61 1.78 0.61 -20.12
CA ALA A 61 1.88 -0.13 -21.37
C ALA A 61 1.02 -1.42 -21.37
N GLY A 62 0.69 -1.96 -20.20
CA GLY A 62 -0.25 -3.07 -20.05
C GLY A 62 0.17 -4.31 -20.84
N LYS A 63 -0.69 -4.80 -21.73
CA LYS A 63 -0.38 -5.99 -22.56
C LYS A 63 0.82 -5.84 -23.50
N THR A 64 1.27 -4.63 -23.82
CA THR A 64 2.42 -4.42 -24.73
C THR A 64 3.76 -4.41 -24.01
N SER A 65 3.77 -4.44 -22.67
CA SER A 65 4.99 -4.55 -21.87
C SER A 65 5.23 -5.98 -21.40
N VAL A 66 6.32 -6.17 -20.64
CA VAL A 66 6.67 -7.41 -19.91
C VAL A 66 5.59 -7.86 -18.91
N ARG A 67 4.51 -7.09 -18.76
CA ARG A 67 3.41 -7.38 -17.84
C ARG A 67 2.35 -8.27 -18.45
N GLU A 68 2.20 -8.25 -19.77
CA GLU A 68 1.26 -9.08 -20.54
C GLU A 68 -0.21 -9.01 -20.07
N LYS A 69 -0.56 -8.00 -19.26
CA LYS A 69 -1.91 -7.78 -18.72
C LYS A 69 -2.15 -6.29 -18.51
N ASP A 70 -3.40 -5.87 -18.70
CA ASP A 70 -3.79 -4.47 -18.52
C ASP A 70 -4.00 -4.15 -17.04
N PHE A 71 -3.75 -2.89 -16.67
CA PHE A 71 -3.93 -2.38 -15.32
C PHE A 71 -4.93 -1.21 -15.29
N ASN A 72 -5.58 -1.06 -14.15
CA ASN A 72 -6.45 0.07 -13.87
C ASN A 72 -5.94 0.82 -12.62
N MET A 73 -6.29 2.10 -12.49
CA MET A 73 -5.74 2.95 -11.44
C MET A 73 -6.79 3.62 -10.58
N ARG A 74 -6.46 3.86 -9.31
CA ARG A 74 -7.25 4.67 -8.38
C ARG A 74 -6.32 5.63 -7.67
N TRP A 75 -6.81 6.80 -7.29
CA TRP A 75 -6.11 7.65 -6.34
C TRP A 75 -7.14 8.46 -5.57
N VAL A 76 -7.49 7.99 -4.37
CA VAL A 76 -8.50 8.66 -3.52
C VAL A 76 -7.87 9.83 -2.74
N ALA A 77 -6.54 9.87 -2.65
CA ALA A 77 -5.79 10.76 -1.75
C ALA A 77 -6.17 10.55 -0.26
N CYS A 78 -6.72 9.38 0.06
CA CYS A 78 -7.03 8.92 1.41
C CYS A 78 -6.42 7.53 1.57
N MET A 79 -5.30 7.43 2.29
CA MET A 79 -4.60 6.16 2.47
C MET A 79 -5.52 5.07 3.01
N VAL A 80 -6.38 5.40 3.99
CA VAL A 80 -7.37 4.46 4.55
C VAL A 80 -8.32 3.95 3.46
N GLY A 81 -8.81 4.81 2.56
CA GLY A 81 -9.71 4.40 1.49
C GLY A 81 -9.02 3.51 0.44
N ASP A 82 -7.79 3.86 0.06
CA ASP A 82 -7.01 3.07 -0.89
C ASP A 82 -6.60 1.69 -0.30
N VAL A 83 -6.15 1.65 0.95
CA VAL A 83 -5.81 0.41 1.66
C VAL A 83 -7.04 -0.46 1.92
N HIS A 84 -8.17 0.16 2.28
CA HIS A 84 -9.41 -0.59 2.48
C HIS A 84 -9.84 -1.33 1.20
N ARG A 85 -9.76 -0.67 0.03
CA ARG A 85 -9.99 -1.34 -1.26
C ARG A 85 -9.03 -2.53 -1.46
N ILE A 86 -7.75 -2.35 -1.16
CA ILE A 86 -6.74 -3.41 -1.29
C ILE A 86 -7.08 -4.61 -0.39
N LEU A 87 -7.47 -4.37 0.86
CA LEU A 87 -7.90 -5.44 1.76
C LEU A 87 -9.17 -6.15 1.27
N CYS A 88 -10.05 -5.47 0.52
CA CYS A 88 -11.27 -6.08 -0.01
C CYS A 88 -11.05 -6.89 -1.31
N ARG A 89 -10.13 -6.48 -2.20
CA ARG A 89 -10.03 -7.08 -3.55
C ARG A 89 -8.64 -7.06 -4.18
N GLY A 90 -7.60 -6.85 -3.39
CA GLY A 90 -6.23 -6.71 -3.87
C GLY A 90 -5.95 -5.36 -4.52
N GLY A 91 -4.69 -5.17 -4.91
CA GLY A 91 -4.18 -3.89 -5.39
C GLY A 91 -2.83 -3.55 -4.76
N ILE A 92 -2.17 -2.55 -5.32
CA ILE A 92 -0.95 -1.97 -4.74
C ILE A 92 -1.12 -0.47 -4.54
N PHE A 93 -0.69 0.04 -3.40
CA PHE A 93 -0.63 1.47 -3.09
C PHE A 93 0.83 1.90 -3.00
N LEU A 94 1.16 3.00 -3.67
CA LEU A 94 2.49 3.58 -3.68
C LEU A 94 2.42 5.06 -3.27
N TYR A 95 3.17 5.38 -2.22
CA TYR A 95 3.62 6.71 -1.89
C TYR A 95 5.15 6.70 -1.79
N PRO A 96 5.84 6.65 -2.95
CA PRO A 96 7.28 6.44 -3.00
C PRO A 96 8.04 7.69 -2.54
N TYR A 97 9.36 7.54 -2.37
CA TYR A 97 10.26 8.68 -2.32
C TYR A 97 10.15 9.51 -3.61
N ASP A 98 10.17 10.83 -3.47
CA ASP A 98 10.16 11.75 -4.61
C ASP A 98 11.30 12.78 -4.49
N LEU A 99 11.79 13.23 -5.63
CA LEU A 99 12.92 14.15 -5.76
C LEU A 99 12.52 15.63 -5.60
N LYS A 100 11.26 15.94 -5.22
CA LYS A 100 10.84 17.35 -5.02
C LYS A 100 11.57 18.00 -3.86
N ASP A 101 11.81 17.21 -2.82
CA ASP A 101 12.54 17.64 -1.62
C ASP A 101 13.42 16.48 -1.15
N PRO A 102 14.67 16.38 -1.65
CA PRO A 102 15.55 15.24 -1.35
C PRO A 102 15.88 15.06 0.13
N LYS A 103 15.61 16.07 0.97
CA LYS A 103 15.81 16.00 2.42
C LYS A 103 14.68 15.22 3.11
N LYS A 104 13.54 15.00 2.45
CA LYS A 104 12.41 14.26 3.01
C LYS A 104 12.41 12.84 2.48
N ALA A 105 12.61 11.88 3.38
CA ALA A 105 12.56 10.46 3.04
C ALA A 105 11.20 10.00 2.49
N GLY A 106 10.12 10.73 2.72
CA GLY A 106 8.79 10.42 2.17
C GLY A 106 7.73 11.44 2.58
N ARG A 107 6.45 11.10 2.36
CA ARG A 107 5.32 11.95 2.75
C ARG A 107 4.57 11.43 3.97
N LEU A 108 4.38 10.12 4.07
CA LEU A 108 3.68 9.47 5.16
C LEU A 108 4.61 9.26 6.35
N ARG A 109 4.06 9.26 7.57
CA ARG A 109 4.82 8.99 8.80
C ARG A 109 4.87 7.52 9.12
N LEU A 110 6.02 7.09 9.60
CA LEU A 110 6.29 5.73 10.01
C LEU A 110 5.31 5.27 11.10
N MET A 111 5.24 6.00 12.21
CA MET A 111 4.59 5.51 13.44
C MET A 111 3.08 5.40 13.36
N TYR A 112 2.40 6.30 12.66
CA TYR A 112 0.93 6.42 12.72
C TYR A 112 0.25 6.40 11.35
N GLU A 113 1.00 6.16 10.27
CA GLU A 113 0.44 5.92 8.93
C GLU A 113 1.00 4.60 8.36
N ALA A 114 2.32 4.47 8.24
CA ALA A 114 2.95 3.33 7.58
C ALA A 114 2.87 2.04 8.42
N ASN A 115 3.31 2.06 9.69
CA ASN A 115 3.30 0.90 10.58
C ASN A 115 1.91 0.28 10.76
N PRO A 116 0.86 1.03 11.17
CA PRO A 116 -0.46 0.43 11.37
C PRO A 116 -1.05 -0.17 10.09
N MET A 117 -0.87 0.49 8.94
CA MET A 117 -1.36 -0.03 7.65
C MET A 117 -0.56 -1.24 7.17
N SER A 118 0.75 -1.26 7.42
CA SER A 118 1.62 -2.40 7.12
C SER A 118 1.23 -3.64 7.92
N MET A 119 0.96 -3.47 9.22
CA MET A 119 0.53 -4.57 10.07
C MET A 119 -0.78 -5.19 9.58
N LEU A 120 -1.76 -4.36 9.15
CA LEU A 120 -2.99 -4.86 8.54
C LEU A 120 -2.71 -5.62 7.23
N ILE A 121 -1.92 -5.04 6.33
CA ILE A 121 -1.65 -5.66 5.02
C ILE A 121 -0.88 -6.99 5.17
N GLU A 122 0.16 -7.03 6.00
CA GLU A 122 0.93 -8.25 6.21
C GLU A 122 0.12 -9.35 6.91
N GLN A 123 -0.72 -8.99 7.88
CA GLN A 123 -1.64 -9.94 8.54
C GLN A 123 -2.72 -10.47 7.59
N ALA A 124 -3.02 -9.76 6.51
CA ALA A 124 -3.89 -10.20 5.44
C ALA A 124 -3.14 -10.91 4.29
N GLY A 125 -1.86 -11.26 4.46
CA GLY A 125 -1.07 -11.99 3.45
C GLY A 125 -0.46 -11.13 2.35
N GLY A 126 -0.60 -9.80 2.42
CA GLY A 126 0.10 -8.86 1.55
C GLY A 126 1.53 -8.58 1.99
N ALA A 127 2.18 -7.61 1.36
CA ALA A 127 3.52 -7.16 1.69
C ALA A 127 3.61 -5.64 1.86
N SER A 128 4.63 -5.19 2.60
CA SER A 128 4.89 -3.79 2.88
C SER A 128 6.38 -3.44 2.86
N THR A 129 6.77 -2.43 2.10
CA THR A 129 8.17 -2.03 1.89
C THR A 129 8.30 -0.54 1.62
N THR A 130 9.49 0.01 1.86
CA THR A 130 9.90 1.34 1.42
C THR A 130 10.39 1.35 -0.04
N GLY A 131 10.38 0.20 -0.69
CA GLY A 131 11.08 -0.09 -1.94
C GLY A 131 12.47 -0.69 -1.71
N ARG A 132 13.00 -0.63 -0.47
CA ARG A 132 14.34 -1.13 -0.11
C ARG A 132 14.35 -1.95 1.18
N VAL A 133 13.50 -1.61 2.14
CA VAL A 133 13.45 -2.24 3.47
C VAL A 133 11.99 -2.49 3.84
N ARG A 134 11.70 -3.61 4.52
CA ARG A 134 10.37 -3.91 5.05
C ARG A 134 9.98 -2.89 6.12
N ILE A 135 8.78 -2.31 6.01
CA ILE A 135 8.39 -1.16 6.84
C ILE A 135 8.42 -1.50 8.34
N LEU A 136 7.92 -2.68 8.73
CA LEU A 136 7.86 -3.10 10.13
C LEU A 136 9.22 -3.44 10.76
N GLU A 137 10.30 -3.45 9.97
CA GLU A 137 11.67 -3.69 10.46
C GLU A 137 12.45 -2.39 10.67
N ILE A 138 11.85 -1.23 10.38
CA ILE A 138 12.50 0.07 10.55
C ILE A 138 12.50 0.46 12.02
N GLU A 139 13.68 0.62 12.60
CA GLU A 139 13.85 1.25 13.90
C GLU A 139 13.63 2.77 13.78
N PRO A 140 12.63 3.35 14.47
CA PRO A 140 12.32 4.76 14.35
C PRO A 140 13.38 5.62 15.05
N THR A 141 13.86 6.67 14.38
CA THR A 141 14.79 7.66 14.98
C THR A 141 14.09 8.87 15.56
N GLU A 142 12.84 9.13 15.16
CA GLU A 142 12.01 10.24 15.64
C GLU A 142 10.51 9.93 15.51
N LEU A 143 9.68 10.58 16.34
CA LEU A 143 8.22 10.33 16.35
C LEU A 143 7.54 10.65 15.02
N HIS A 144 8.00 11.70 14.32
CA HIS A 144 7.40 12.19 13.08
C HIS A 144 8.17 11.75 11.82
N GLN A 145 8.99 10.70 11.95
CA GLN A 145 9.82 10.18 10.85
C GLN A 145 8.95 9.87 9.65
N ARG A 146 9.36 10.35 8.49
CA ARG A 146 8.69 10.06 7.22
C ARG A 146 9.35 8.91 6.50
N VAL A 147 8.55 8.19 5.74
CA VAL A 147 8.99 6.99 5.03
C VAL A 147 8.26 6.85 3.69
N PRO A 148 8.91 6.30 2.64
CA PRO A 148 8.21 5.80 1.46
C PRO A 148 7.31 4.63 1.85
N VAL A 149 6.19 4.48 1.18
CA VAL A 149 5.25 3.38 1.47
C VAL A 149 4.84 2.71 0.16
N ILE A 150 5.10 1.41 0.05
CA ILE A 150 4.63 0.54 -1.02
C ILE A 150 3.99 -0.68 -0.35
N ILE A 151 2.68 -0.83 -0.49
CA ILE A 151 1.91 -1.86 0.23
C ILE A 151 0.83 -2.48 -0.66
N GLY A 152 0.54 -3.76 -0.42
CA GLY A 152 -0.61 -4.44 -1.01
C GLY A 152 -0.30 -5.86 -1.46
N SER A 153 -0.80 -6.24 -2.64
CA SER A 153 -0.62 -7.55 -3.25
C SER A 153 0.86 -7.93 -3.35
N LYS A 154 1.23 -9.03 -2.69
CA LYS A 154 2.63 -9.42 -2.45
C LYS A 154 3.50 -9.43 -3.70
N ASN A 155 3.04 -10.04 -4.79
CA ASN A 155 3.84 -10.19 -6.01
C ASN A 155 4.12 -8.83 -6.69
N GLU A 156 3.18 -7.87 -6.59
CA GLU A 156 3.39 -6.52 -7.12
C GLU A 156 4.37 -5.71 -6.26
N VAL A 157 4.29 -5.86 -4.94
CA VAL A 157 5.21 -5.22 -3.99
C VAL A 157 6.64 -5.75 -4.19
N GLU A 158 6.80 -7.06 -4.34
CA GLU A 158 8.09 -7.69 -4.63
C GLU A 158 8.65 -7.24 -5.99
N ARG A 159 7.81 -7.17 -7.03
CA ARG A 159 8.24 -6.71 -8.36
C ARG A 159 8.78 -5.28 -8.33
N VAL A 160 8.06 -4.31 -7.77
CA VAL A 160 8.59 -2.92 -7.70
C VAL A 160 9.82 -2.82 -6.80
N THR A 161 9.92 -3.64 -5.74
CA THR A 161 11.12 -3.72 -4.89
C THR A 161 12.32 -4.23 -5.67
N SER A 162 12.14 -5.19 -6.58
CA SER A 162 13.24 -5.75 -7.39
C SER A 162 13.88 -4.75 -8.36
N TYR A 163 13.29 -3.57 -8.56
CA TYR A 163 13.82 -2.53 -9.42
C TYR A 163 14.76 -1.56 -8.68
N HIS A 164 14.87 -1.67 -7.36
CA HIS A 164 15.75 -0.86 -6.51
C HIS A 164 17.10 -1.52 -6.24
#